data_AF-A0A922YVM7-F1
#
_entry.id   AF-A0A922YVM7-F1
#
_cell.length_a   1.000
_cell.length_b   1.000
_cell.length_c   1.000
_cell.angle_alpha   90.00
_cell.angle_beta   90.00
_cell.angle_gamma   90.00
#
_symmetry.space_group_name_H-M   'P 1'
#
loop_
_entity.id
_entity.type
_entity.pdbx_description
1 polymer ?
#
loop_
_entity_poly.entity_id
_entity_poly.type
_entity_poly.pdbx_seq_one_letter_code
_entity_poly.pdbx_strand_id
1 'polypeptide(L)'
;MSASQVKPLRPPVGIGWRHPHYAELIERRPTLDFIEVHAENFFGDGGAALAVLHEGRAHYPVSLHGVGLSLGSAAGLDNTHLEQLTRLVERIDPVRVSDHASFARAPLPGSSSDHLHAADLLPIPMTHAALDAMCANVQRVQDRLRRPMAVENLSAYVHWRDSDMDEPTFLNTLVQRTGCQLLVDVNNIYVNALNARLRGSTDNPVDACQRWLDAIHPQVVAEIHVAGHVDCGDIVIDDHGSRVMEAVWSLYRHALSRFGAVPTLVEWDTHVPALDVLLQEVTTALSHAKQALAAAPEAEGLPA
;
A
#
# COMPACT_ATOMS: atom_id res chain seq x y z
N MET A 1 -25.77 10.86 13.74
CA MET A 1 -25.10 12.13 14.07
C MET A 1 -23.61 11.83 14.05
N SER A 2 -22.93 12.18 12.95
CA SER A 2 -21.50 11.87 12.78
C SER A 2 -20.69 12.87 13.60
N ALA A 3 -19.94 12.38 14.58
CA ALA A 3 -18.94 13.19 15.25
C ALA A 3 -17.89 13.58 14.20
N SER A 4 -17.74 14.87 13.93
CA SER A 4 -16.62 15.38 13.15
C SER A 4 -15.33 14.92 13.82
N GLN A 5 -14.69 13.88 13.30
CA GLN A 5 -13.37 13.47 13.74
C GLN A 5 -12.41 14.61 13.45
N VAL A 6 -11.94 15.26 14.52
CA VAL A 6 -10.85 16.22 14.44
C VAL A 6 -9.67 15.48 13.83
N LYS A 7 -9.25 15.85 12.61
CA LYS A 7 -8.09 15.25 11.97
C LYS A 7 -6.87 15.46 12.88
N PRO A 8 -6.04 14.43 13.12
CA PRO A 8 -4.90 14.55 14.01
C PRO A 8 -3.91 15.59 13.47
N LEU A 9 -3.25 16.30 14.39
CA LEU A 9 -2.27 17.37 14.07
C LEU A 9 -1.03 16.87 13.32
N ARG A 10 -0.77 15.56 13.34
CA ARG A 10 0.27 14.86 12.59
C ARG A 10 -0.23 13.48 12.15
N PRO A 11 0.26 12.91 11.04
CA PRO A 11 -0.05 11.54 10.69
C PRO A 11 0.63 10.57 11.68
N PRO A 12 -0.01 9.41 11.98
CA PRO A 12 0.70 8.25 12.51
C PRO A 12 1.79 7.82 11.52
N VAL A 13 3.00 7.52 11.99
CA VAL A 13 4.09 7.04 11.15
C VAL A 13 4.62 5.71 11.69
N GLY A 14 4.75 4.73 10.80
CA GLY A 14 5.21 3.38 11.08
C GLY A 14 6.34 2.92 10.17
N ILE A 15 6.80 1.70 10.39
CA ILE A 15 7.83 1.04 9.58
C ILE A 15 7.39 -0.35 9.16
N GLY A 16 7.87 -0.80 8.01
CA GLY A 16 7.86 -2.22 7.65
C GLY A 16 8.71 -3.01 8.65
N TRP A 17 8.08 -3.92 9.39
CA TRP A 17 8.76 -4.78 10.35
C TRP A 17 9.17 -6.08 9.68
N ARG A 18 10.45 -6.15 9.29
CA ARG A 18 11.05 -7.29 8.60
C ARG A 18 11.90 -8.14 9.55
N HIS A 19 12.14 -9.39 9.16
CA HIS A 19 12.82 -10.40 10.00
C HIS A 19 14.11 -9.92 10.68
N PRO A 20 15.01 -9.16 10.03
CA PRO A 20 16.23 -8.65 10.67
C PRO A 20 15.98 -7.79 11.92
N HIS A 21 14.81 -7.17 12.06
CA HIS A 21 14.46 -6.26 13.16
C HIS A 21 13.58 -6.89 14.24
N TYR A 22 13.20 -8.16 14.11
CA TYR A 22 12.22 -8.78 15.02
C TYR A 22 12.65 -8.70 16.49
N ALA A 23 13.83 -9.21 16.82
CA ALA A 23 14.34 -9.18 18.19
C ALA A 23 14.66 -7.75 18.67
N GLU A 24 15.34 -6.97 17.83
CA GLU A 24 15.81 -5.63 18.19
C GLU A 24 14.65 -4.67 18.49
N LEU A 25 13.57 -4.71 17.70
CA LEU A 25 12.40 -3.85 17.91
C LEU A 25 11.68 -4.19 19.23
N ILE A 26 11.54 -5.49 19.53
CA ILE A 26 10.92 -5.98 20.76
C ILE A 26 11.73 -5.61 22.00
N GLU A 27 13.06 -5.66 21.90
CA GLU A 27 13.97 -5.31 23.00
C GLU A 27 14.01 -3.79 23.24
N ARG A 28 14.26 -3.01 22.18
CA ARG A 28 14.47 -1.56 22.30
C ARG A 28 13.18 -0.78 22.50
N ARG A 29 12.07 -1.27 21.93
CA ARG A 29 10.74 -0.65 21.94
C ARG A 29 10.76 0.85 21.62
N PRO A 30 11.33 1.26 20.46
CA PRO A 30 11.34 2.67 20.08
C PRO A 30 9.90 3.20 19.96
N THR A 31 9.73 4.52 20.12
CA THR A 31 8.43 5.15 19.91
C THR A 31 8.08 5.11 18.42
N LEU A 32 7.04 4.35 18.07
CA LEU A 32 6.47 4.21 16.73
C LEU A 32 4.95 4.18 16.86
N ASP A 33 4.24 4.72 15.87
CA ASP A 33 2.77 4.75 15.95
C ASP A 33 2.14 3.41 15.51
N PHE A 34 2.81 2.65 14.65
CA PHE A 34 2.43 1.29 14.26
C PHE A 34 3.59 0.56 13.58
N ILE A 35 3.43 -0.75 13.39
CA ILE A 35 4.31 -1.59 12.57
C ILE A 35 3.49 -2.32 11.51
N GLU A 36 4.10 -2.61 10.37
CA GLU A 36 3.47 -3.41 9.32
C GLU A 36 4.25 -4.70 9.05
N VAL A 37 3.54 -5.78 8.76
CA VAL A 37 4.13 -7.04 8.33
C VAL A 37 3.44 -7.60 7.08
N HIS A 38 4.20 -8.34 6.27
CA HIS A 38 3.61 -9.15 5.20
C HIS A 38 2.84 -10.33 5.81
N ALA A 39 1.56 -10.43 5.49
CA ALA A 39 0.65 -11.41 6.09
C ALA A 39 1.12 -12.86 5.84
N GLU A 40 1.63 -13.14 4.64
CA GLU A 40 2.04 -14.46 4.17
C GLU A 40 3.19 -15.05 5.02
N ASN A 41 4.02 -14.21 5.62
CA ASN A 41 5.09 -14.64 6.53
C ASN A 41 4.54 -15.24 7.84
N PHE A 42 3.25 -15.09 8.12
CA PHE A 42 2.61 -15.48 9.38
C PHE A 42 1.40 -16.40 9.21
N PHE A 43 1.23 -17.02 8.04
CA PHE A 43 0.13 -17.99 7.79
C PHE A 43 0.32 -19.35 8.46
N GLY A 44 1.48 -19.61 9.07
CA GLY A 44 1.72 -20.80 9.87
C GLY A 44 0.75 -20.92 11.05
N ASP A 45 0.38 -22.15 11.40
CA ASP A 45 -0.55 -22.40 12.51
C ASP A 45 0.04 -22.12 13.91
N GLY A 46 1.35 -21.87 13.98
CA GLY A 46 2.08 -21.51 15.19
C GLY A 46 3.57 -21.35 14.94
N GLY A 47 4.36 -21.44 16.00
CA GLY A 47 5.83 -21.37 15.94
C GLY A 47 6.39 -19.96 16.16
N ALA A 48 7.70 -19.83 15.94
CA ALA A 48 8.45 -18.64 16.30
C ALA A 48 7.94 -17.37 15.62
N ALA A 49 7.57 -17.44 14.34
CA ALA A 49 7.04 -16.29 13.59
C ALA A 49 5.77 -15.72 14.25
N LEU A 50 4.77 -16.57 14.50
CA LEU A 50 3.52 -16.11 15.12
C LEU A 50 3.74 -15.63 16.56
N ALA A 51 4.64 -16.26 17.32
CA ALA A 51 4.98 -15.82 18.67
C ALA A 51 5.58 -14.41 18.67
N VAL A 52 6.52 -14.13 17.77
CA VAL A 52 7.11 -12.81 17.57
C VAL A 52 6.03 -11.79 17.19
N LEU A 53 5.11 -12.14 16.28
CA LEU A 53 4.04 -11.22 15.89
C LEU A 53 3.10 -10.88 17.05
N HIS A 54 2.76 -11.85 17.89
CA HIS A 54 1.98 -11.60 19.10
C HIS A 54 2.70 -10.67 20.08
N GLU A 55 4.01 -10.84 20.26
CA GLU A 55 4.81 -9.96 21.10
C GLU A 55 4.88 -8.54 20.52
N GLY A 56 5.09 -8.40 19.22
CA GLY A 56 5.01 -7.10 18.53
C GLY A 56 3.64 -6.45 18.71
N ARG A 57 2.55 -7.20 18.51
CA ARG A 57 1.16 -6.73 18.69
C ARG A 57 0.82 -6.30 20.11
N ALA A 58 1.48 -6.87 21.11
CA ALA A 58 1.33 -6.47 22.51
C ALA A 58 1.93 -5.08 22.80
N HIS A 59 2.82 -4.59 21.93
CA HIS A 59 3.51 -3.31 22.09
C HIS A 59 3.12 -2.26 21.05
N TYR A 60 2.73 -2.69 19.85
CA TYR A 60 2.41 -1.81 18.73
C TYR A 60 1.08 -2.20 18.07
N PRO A 61 0.32 -1.22 17.56
CA PRO A 61 -0.67 -1.50 16.53
C PRO A 61 0.00 -2.17 15.31
N VAL A 62 -0.64 -3.20 14.77
CA VAL A 62 -0.13 -3.97 13.62
C VAL A 62 -1.00 -3.72 12.40
N SER A 63 -0.39 -3.35 11.28
CA SER A 63 -0.97 -3.44 9.94
C SER A 63 -0.58 -4.78 9.31
N LEU A 64 -1.53 -5.44 8.64
CA LEU A 64 -1.25 -6.62 7.82
C LEU A 64 -1.34 -6.24 6.35
N HIS A 65 -0.24 -6.37 5.64
CA HIS A 65 -0.18 -6.11 4.21
C HIS A 65 0.01 -7.43 3.46
N GLY A 66 -0.83 -7.71 2.46
CA GLY A 66 -0.80 -8.93 1.67
C GLY A 66 -0.11 -8.71 0.32
N VAL A 67 0.59 -9.74 -0.15
CA VAL A 67 1.26 -9.79 -1.45
C VAL A 67 0.74 -10.92 -2.34
N GLY A 68 -0.37 -11.57 -1.96
CA GLY A 68 -0.81 -12.82 -2.56
C GLY A 68 -2.31 -13.02 -2.76
N LEU A 69 -3.20 -12.10 -2.32
CA LEU A 69 -4.64 -12.25 -2.61
C LEU A 69 -4.93 -12.13 -4.11
N SER A 70 -4.15 -11.31 -4.81
CA SER A 70 -4.29 -11.11 -6.24
C SER A 70 -5.72 -10.63 -6.61
N LEU A 71 -6.13 -9.50 -6.02
CA LEU A 71 -7.50 -8.97 -6.09
C LEU A 71 -8.02 -8.75 -7.51
N GLY A 72 -7.12 -8.47 -8.46
CA GLY A 72 -7.42 -8.23 -9.87
C GLY A 72 -7.52 -9.48 -10.75
N SER A 73 -7.32 -10.68 -10.22
CA SER A 73 -7.39 -11.90 -11.02
C SER A 73 -8.81 -12.24 -11.47
N ALA A 74 -9.01 -12.35 -12.78
CA ALA A 74 -10.25 -12.83 -13.38
C ALA A 74 -10.59 -14.29 -13.00
N ALA A 75 -9.58 -15.08 -12.59
CA ALA A 75 -9.77 -16.42 -12.04
C ALA A 75 -10.37 -16.44 -10.62
N GLY A 76 -10.52 -15.27 -9.99
CA GLY A 76 -11.00 -15.13 -8.62
C GLY A 76 -9.93 -15.43 -7.56
N LEU A 77 -10.36 -15.37 -6.30
CA LEU A 77 -9.51 -15.55 -5.11
C LEU A 77 -9.13 -17.01 -4.85
N ASP A 78 -8.01 -17.21 -4.15
CA ASP A 78 -7.65 -18.50 -3.57
C ASP A 78 -8.33 -18.67 -2.21
N ASN A 79 -9.20 -19.68 -2.08
CA ASN A 79 -9.93 -19.92 -0.83
C ASN A 79 -9.00 -20.28 0.33
N THR A 80 -7.91 -20.99 0.06
CA THR A 80 -6.96 -21.41 1.10
C THR A 80 -6.21 -20.19 1.61
N HIS A 81 -5.73 -19.33 0.71
CA HIS A 81 -5.06 -18.08 1.07
C HIS A 81 -5.99 -17.18 1.88
N LEU A 82 -7.23 -16.97 1.39
CA LEU A 82 -8.19 -16.12 2.08
C LEU A 82 -8.54 -16.65 3.49
N GLU A 83 -8.63 -17.97 3.65
CA GLU A 83 -8.80 -18.60 4.96
C GLU A 83 -7.60 -18.34 5.89
N GLN A 84 -6.37 -18.48 5.39
CA GLN A 84 -5.15 -18.20 6.15
C GLN A 84 -5.09 -16.74 6.61
N LEU A 85 -5.38 -15.80 5.70
CA LEU A 85 -5.47 -14.38 6.02
C LEU A 85 -6.54 -14.14 7.08
N THR A 86 -7.72 -14.76 6.95
CA THR A 86 -8.79 -14.56 7.94
C THR A 86 -8.36 -15.02 9.33
N ARG A 87 -7.75 -16.21 9.44
CA ARG A 87 -7.24 -16.69 10.73
C ARG A 87 -6.19 -15.75 11.32
N LEU A 88 -5.31 -15.19 10.48
CA LEU A 88 -4.31 -14.24 10.95
C LEU A 88 -4.96 -12.94 11.45
N VAL A 89 -5.94 -12.40 10.71
CA VAL A 89 -6.71 -11.21 11.11
C VAL A 89 -7.43 -11.46 12.45
N GLU A 90 -8.06 -12.61 12.63
CA GLU A 90 -8.74 -12.98 13.89
C GLU A 90 -7.77 -13.09 15.07
N ARG A 91 -6.55 -13.61 14.85
CA ARG A 91 -5.54 -13.80 15.91
C ARG A 91 -4.87 -12.50 16.33
N ILE A 92 -4.64 -11.59 15.38
CA ILE A 92 -3.82 -10.40 15.60
C ILE A 92 -4.66 -9.15 15.86
N ASP A 93 -5.92 -9.13 15.41
CA ASP A 93 -6.79 -7.95 15.45
C ASP A 93 -6.03 -6.70 14.95
N PRO A 94 -5.65 -6.68 13.66
CA PRO A 94 -4.81 -5.63 13.12
C PRO A 94 -5.59 -4.33 12.96
N VAL A 95 -4.89 -3.20 12.97
CA VAL A 95 -5.52 -1.90 12.73
C VAL A 95 -5.90 -1.70 11.27
N ARG A 96 -5.19 -2.33 10.33
CA ARG A 96 -5.44 -2.29 8.89
C ARG A 96 -5.13 -3.63 8.23
N VAL A 97 -5.79 -3.87 7.11
CA VAL A 97 -5.53 -4.99 6.21
C VAL A 97 -5.51 -4.43 4.79
N SER A 98 -4.43 -4.66 4.04
CA SER A 98 -4.25 -4.18 2.67
C SER A 98 -3.74 -5.28 1.75
N ASP A 99 -3.97 -5.14 0.45
CA ASP A 99 -3.33 -5.92 -0.63
C ASP A 99 -3.41 -5.11 -1.93
N HIS A 100 -2.86 -5.62 -3.02
CA HIS A 100 -2.56 -4.86 -4.23
C HIS A 100 -3.67 -4.90 -5.27
N ALA A 101 -3.75 -3.83 -6.07
CA ALA A 101 -4.46 -3.77 -7.34
C ALA A 101 -3.73 -4.55 -8.44
N SER A 102 -3.47 -5.83 -8.19
CA SER A 102 -2.70 -6.70 -9.06
C SER A 102 -3.45 -8.00 -9.37
N PHE A 103 -3.03 -8.65 -10.44
CA PHE A 103 -3.32 -10.06 -10.66
C PHE A 103 -2.03 -10.86 -10.52
N ALA A 104 -2.13 -12.06 -9.97
CA ALA A 104 -1.03 -13.03 -9.92
C ALA A 104 -1.50 -14.43 -10.32
N ARG A 105 -2.79 -14.61 -10.63
CA ARG A 105 -3.39 -15.94 -10.86
C ARG A 105 -4.12 -15.98 -12.20
N ALA A 106 -3.81 -17.00 -12.98
CA ALA A 106 -4.48 -17.26 -14.25
C ALA A 106 -4.62 -18.77 -14.50
N PRO A 107 -5.67 -19.21 -15.22
CA PRO A 107 -5.75 -20.58 -15.68
C PRO A 107 -4.59 -20.86 -16.64
N LEU A 108 -3.89 -21.98 -16.43
CA LEU A 108 -2.82 -22.42 -17.34
C LEU A 108 -3.21 -23.76 -17.97
N PRO A 109 -3.55 -23.79 -19.28
CA PRO A 109 -3.86 -25.03 -19.97
C PRO A 109 -2.70 -26.03 -19.86
N GLY A 110 -2.97 -27.23 -19.33
CA GLY A 110 -1.98 -28.30 -19.19
C GLY A 110 -1.18 -28.31 -17.89
N SER A 111 -1.47 -27.43 -16.93
CA SER A 111 -0.94 -27.53 -15.57
C SER A 111 -1.67 -28.61 -14.76
N SER A 112 -0.97 -29.21 -13.78
CA SER A 112 -1.57 -30.13 -12.80
C SER A 112 -2.43 -29.41 -11.76
N SER A 113 -2.25 -28.09 -11.61
CA SER A 113 -3.13 -27.20 -10.88
C SER A 113 -4.08 -26.48 -11.85
N ASP A 114 -5.33 -26.26 -11.45
CA ASP A 114 -6.31 -25.52 -12.27
C ASP A 114 -5.85 -24.08 -12.58
N HIS A 115 -4.94 -23.53 -11.78
CA HIS A 115 -4.42 -22.16 -11.87
C HIS A 115 -2.91 -22.11 -11.63
N LEU A 116 -2.20 -21.22 -12.33
CA LEU A 116 -0.83 -20.83 -12.05
C LEU A 116 -0.83 -19.56 -11.19
N HIS A 117 0.05 -19.51 -10.18
CA HIS A 117 0.39 -18.28 -9.47
C HIS A 117 1.74 -17.75 -9.97
N ALA A 118 1.80 -16.51 -10.45
CA ALA A 118 2.99 -15.87 -11.01
C ALA A 118 4.07 -15.58 -9.95
N ALA A 119 3.66 -15.53 -8.68
CA ALA A 119 4.51 -15.11 -7.55
C ALA A 119 5.11 -13.70 -7.76
N ASP A 120 4.33 -12.86 -8.43
CA ASP A 120 4.63 -11.48 -8.75
C ASP A 120 3.30 -10.71 -8.83
N LEU A 121 3.37 -9.39 -8.64
CA LEU A 121 2.23 -8.49 -8.69
C LEU A 121 2.12 -7.94 -10.12
N LEU A 122 1.28 -8.56 -10.94
CA LEU A 122 1.12 -8.16 -12.34
C LEU A 122 0.03 -7.09 -12.50
N PRO A 123 0.22 -6.11 -13.39
CA PRO A 123 -0.71 -5.00 -13.54
C PRO A 123 -2.01 -5.43 -14.19
N ILE A 124 -3.13 -4.87 -13.77
CA ILE A 124 -4.45 -5.13 -14.37
C ILE A 124 -4.75 -4.18 -15.53
N PRO A 125 -5.53 -4.61 -16.56
CA PRO A 125 -6.02 -3.68 -17.57
C PRO A 125 -7.10 -2.78 -16.94
N MET A 126 -7.04 -1.47 -17.15
CA MET A 126 -8.01 -0.51 -16.59
C MET A 126 -9.30 -0.49 -17.45
N THR A 127 -9.95 -1.65 -17.56
CA THR A 127 -11.21 -1.85 -18.30
C THR A 127 -12.39 -2.03 -17.34
N HIS A 128 -13.61 -1.84 -17.83
CA HIS A 128 -14.82 -2.09 -17.04
C HIS A 128 -14.91 -3.55 -16.57
N ALA A 129 -14.52 -4.52 -17.40
CA ALA A 129 -14.57 -5.94 -17.05
C ALA A 129 -13.58 -6.29 -15.92
N ALA A 130 -12.37 -5.72 -15.95
CA ALA A 130 -11.39 -5.90 -14.88
C ALA A 130 -11.84 -5.22 -13.58
N LEU A 131 -12.47 -4.04 -13.68
CA LEU A 131 -13.06 -3.35 -12.53
C LEU A 131 -14.15 -4.20 -11.87
N ASP A 132 -15.05 -4.78 -12.67
CA ASP A 132 -16.12 -5.64 -12.15
C ASP A 132 -15.57 -6.89 -11.45
N ALA A 133 -14.55 -7.54 -12.04
CA ALA A 133 -13.88 -8.68 -11.44
C ALA A 133 -13.20 -8.32 -10.10
N MET A 134 -12.48 -7.20 -10.07
CA MET A 134 -11.81 -6.74 -8.87
C MET A 134 -12.80 -6.31 -7.79
N CYS A 135 -13.89 -5.64 -8.15
CA CYS A 135 -14.96 -5.29 -7.19
C CYS A 135 -15.53 -6.56 -6.52
N ALA A 136 -15.81 -7.61 -7.29
CA ALA A 136 -16.32 -8.87 -6.76
C ALA A 136 -15.33 -9.54 -5.80
N ASN A 137 -14.04 -9.54 -6.15
CA ASN A 137 -12.98 -10.09 -5.31
C ASN A 137 -12.80 -9.29 -4.01
N VAL A 138 -12.71 -7.96 -4.09
CA VAL A 138 -12.60 -7.07 -2.91
C VAL A 138 -13.80 -7.27 -1.98
N GLN A 139 -15.02 -7.29 -2.51
CA GLN A 139 -16.21 -7.52 -1.68
C GLN A 139 -16.15 -8.87 -0.96
N ARG A 140 -15.71 -9.93 -1.66
CA ARG A 140 -15.57 -11.26 -1.08
C ARG A 140 -14.53 -11.31 0.05
N VAL A 141 -13.42 -10.58 -0.08
CA VAL A 141 -12.43 -10.45 1.01
C VAL A 141 -13.06 -9.72 2.18
N GLN A 142 -13.67 -8.55 1.96
CA GLN A 142 -14.27 -7.75 3.03
C GLN A 142 -15.39 -8.49 3.77
N ASP A 143 -16.24 -9.23 3.06
CA ASP A 143 -17.30 -10.06 3.65
C ASP A 143 -16.71 -11.16 4.53
N ARG A 144 -15.62 -11.78 4.08
CA ARG A 144 -14.93 -12.85 4.81
C ARG A 144 -14.21 -12.34 6.05
N LEU A 145 -13.52 -11.19 5.94
CA LEU A 145 -12.79 -10.55 7.03
C LEU A 145 -13.71 -9.75 7.97
N ARG A 146 -14.95 -9.46 7.54
CA ARG A 146 -15.95 -8.63 8.23
C ARG A 146 -15.44 -7.23 8.57
N ARG A 147 -14.64 -6.65 7.70
CA ARG A 147 -14.06 -5.31 7.84
C ARG A 147 -13.69 -4.73 6.48
N PRO A 148 -13.62 -3.40 6.33
CA PRO A 148 -13.04 -2.81 5.14
C PRO A 148 -11.56 -3.16 5.04
N MET A 149 -11.08 -3.30 3.81
CA MET A 149 -9.66 -3.43 3.48
C MET A 149 -9.20 -2.22 2.67
N ALA A 150 -7.89 -1.99 2.63
CA ALA A 150 -7.29 -1.05 1.70
C ALA A 150 -6.76 -1.78 0.46
N VAL A 151 -6.80 -1.10 -0.69
CA VAL A 151 -6.26 -1.58 -1.96
C VAL A 151 -5.13 -0.65 -2.39
N GLU A 152 -3.99 -1.25 -2.73
CA GLU A 152 -2.77 -0.53 -3.08
C GLU A 152 -2.56 -0.36 -4.59
N ASN A 153 -2.11 0.83 -5.02
CA ASN A 153 -1.64 1.05 -6.40
C ASN A 153 -0.27 0.42 -6.64
N LEU A 154 -0.01 0.00 -7.88
CA LEU A 154 1.12 -0.88 -8.21
C LEU A 154 2.18 -0.19 -9.08
N SER A 155 3.45 -0.60 -8.97
CA SER A 155 4.47 -0.37 -10.00
C SER A 155 4.31 -1.35 -11.19
N ALA A 156 4.09 -0.82 -12.39
CA ALA A 156 3.73 -1.59 -13.58
C ALA A 156 4.84 -1.59 -14.65
N TYR A 157 5.44 -2.76 -14.86
CA TYR A 157 6.51 -2.97 -15.85
C TYR A 157 6.01 -3.37 -17.24
N VAL A 158 4.75 -3.80 -17.33
CA VAL A 158 4.06 -4.11 -18.59
C VAL A 158 2.78 -3.31 -18.70
N HIS A 159 2.40 -2.96 -19.93
CA HIS A 159 1.23 -2.13 -20.21
C HIS A 159 0.24 -2.90 -21.07
N TRP A 160 -1.03 -2.86 -20.68
CA TRP A 160 -2.11 -3.38 -21.50
C TRP A 160 -2.41 -2.39 -22.64
N ARG A 161 -2.78 -2.93 -23.80
CA ARG A 161 -3.24 -2.11 -24.94
C ARG A 161 -4.66 -1.61 -24.74
N ASP A 162 -5.47 -2.38 -24.03
CA ASP A 162 -6.87 -2.12 -23.78
C ASP A 162 -7.02 -1.40 -22.43
N SER A 163 -7.63 -0.21 -22.47
CA SER A 163 -7.89 0.62 -21.29
C SER A 163 -9.12 1.48 -21.56
N ASP A 164 -10.15 1.37 -20.72
CA ASP A 164 -11.38 2.16 -20.83
C ASP A 164 -11.28 3.47 -20.03
N MET A 165 -10.43 3.48 -19.00
CA MET A 165 -10.23 4.60 -18.08
C MET A 165 -8.77 4.69 -17.61
N ASP A 166 -8.43 5.81 -16.95
CA ASP A 166 -7.16 5.94 -16.26
C ASP A 166 -7.18 5.26 -14.88
N GLU A 167 -5.99 5.04 -14.31
CA GLU A 167 -5.83 4.35 -13.03
C GLU A 167 -6.52 5.07 -11.85
N PRO A 168 -6.40 6.41 -11.68
CA PRO A 168 -7.15 7.10 -10.62
C PRO A 168 -8.67 6.93 -10.75
N THR A 169 -9.22 7.02 -11.97
CA THR A 169 -10.65 6.78 -12.21
C THR A 169 -11.03 5.35 -11.85
N PHE A 170 -10.21 4.37 -12.21
CA PHE A 170 -10.42 2.96 -11.86
C PHE A 170 -10.46 2.77 -10.34
N LEU A 171 -9.44 3.25 -9.61
CA LEU A 171 -9.32 3.09 -8.16
C LEU A 171 -10.41 3.84 -7.39
N ASN A 172 -10.73 5.07 -7.79
CA ASN A 172 -11.85 5.83 -7.21
C ASN A 172 -13.19 5.09 -7.41
N THR A 173 -13.42 4.53 -8.59
CA THR A 173 -14.65 3.79 -8.89
C THR A 173 -14.70 2.47 -8.11
N LEU A 174 -13.57 1.79 -7.94
CA LEU A 174 -13.45 0.58 -7.11
C LEU A 174 -13.89 0.87 -5.67
N VAL A 175 -13.34 1.93 -5.05
CA VAL A 175 -13.73 2.36 -3.70
C VAL A 175 -15.22 2.70 -3.66
N GLN A 176 -15.72 3.48 -4.62
CA GLN A 176 -17.14 3.87 -4.64
C GLN A 176 -18.07 2.66 -4.66
N ARG A 177 -17.72 1.60 -5.39
CA ARG A 177 -18.54 0.39 -5.55
C ARG A 177 -18.44 -0.59 -4.40
N THR A 178 -17.30 -0.65 -3.72
CA THR A 178 -17.02 -1.70 -2.72
C THR A 178 -16.94 -1.19 -1.28
N GLY A 179 -16.78 0.12 -1.09
CA GLY A 179 -16.50 0.70 0.22
C GLY A 179 -15.12 0.35 0.78
N CYS A 180 -14.22 -0.24 -0.03
CA CYS A 180 -12.82 -0.39 0.36
C CYS A 180 -12.14 0.98 0.49
N GLN A 181 -10.92 0.98 0.98
CA GLN A 181 -10.08 2.18 1.05
C GLN A 181 -8.90 2.05 0.10
N LEU A 182 -8.11 3.12 -0.05
CA LEU A 182 -6.85 3.07 -0.79
C LEU A 182 -5.65 3.17 0.14
N LEU A 183 -4.66 2.35 -0.14
CA LEU A 183 -3.28 2.55 0.30
C LEU A 183 -2.56 3.17 -0.90
N VAL A 184 -2.03 4.38 -0.73
CA VAL A 184 -1.35 5.08 -1.82
C VAL A 184 0.15 4.95 -1.64
N ASP A 185 0.78 4.11 -2.45
CA ASP A 185 2.24 4.08 -2.52
C ASP A 185 2.75 5.15 -3.48
N VAL A 186 3.46 6.12 -2.91
CA VAL A 186 4.01 7.27 -3.63
C VAL A 186 5.26 6.89 -4.44
N ASN A 187 6.00 5.88 -4.00
CA ASN A 187 7.14 5.36 -4.73
C ASN A 187 6.69 4.65 -6.01
N ASN A 188 5.66 3.81 -5.95
CA ASN A 188 5.05 3.09 -7.06
C ASN A 188 4.65 4.02 -8.20
N ILE A 189 3.91 5.10 -7.90
CA ILE A 189 3.52 6.08 -8.92
C ILE A 189 4.74 6.78 -9.54
N TYR A 190 5.80 7.00 -8.76
CA TYR A 190 7.01 7.66 -9.24
C TYR A 190 7.88 6.73 -10.11
N VAL A 191 8.02 5.46 -9.72
CA VAL A 191 8.63 4.41 -10.54
C VAL A 191 7.89 4.29 -11.88
N ASN A 192 6.56 4.29 -11.87
CA ASN A 192 5.75 4.29 -13.09
C ASN A 192 6.04 5.49 -13.99
N ALA A 193 6.14 6.69 -13.42
CA ALA A 193 6.44 7.91 -14.17
C ALA A 193 7.86 7.93 -14.75
N LEU A 194 8.86 7.44 -13.99
CA LEU A 194 10.23 7.27 -14.48
C LEU A 194 10.30 6.29 -15.65
N ASN A 195 9.63 5.15 -15.52
CA ASN A 195 9.56 4.15 -16.58
C ASN A 195 8.79 4.67 -17.82
N ALA A 196 7.76 5.50 -17.63
CA ALA A 196 7.09 6.17 -18.74
C ALA A 196 8.04 7.11 -19.51
N ARG A 197 8.90 7.84 -18.79
CA ARG A 197 9.93 8.69 -19.40
C ARG A 197 10.96 7.88 -20.17
N LEU A 198 11.43 6.74 -19.64
CA LEU A 198 12.33 5.83 -20.36
C LEU A 198 11.70 5.29 -21.67
N ARG A 199 10.37 5.14 -21.69
CA ARG A 199 9.60 4.77 -22.90
C ARG A 199 9.27 5.95 -23.83
N GLY A 200 9.82 7.14 -23.56
CA GLY A 200 9.70 8.30 -24.44
C GLY A 200 8.63 9.32 -24.05
N SER A 201 8.01 9.20 -22.87
CA SER A 201 7.17 10.28 -22.34
C SER A 201 8.01 11.55 -22.12
N THR A 202 7.49 12.70 -22.52
CA THR A 202 8.12 14.01 -22.32
C THR A 202 7.70 14.68 -21.01
N ASP A 203 6.78 14.07 -20.26
CA ASP A 203 6.29 14.62 -19.01
C ASP A 203 7.38 14.61 -17.93
N ASN A 204 7.39 15.66 -17.10
CA ASN A 204 8.16 15.62 -15.86
C ASN A 204 7.54 14.56 -14.93
N PRO A 205 8.33 13.60 -14.41
CA PRO A 205 7.81 12.54 -13.54
C PRO A 205 7.08 13.04 -12.30
N VAL A 206 7.60 14.09 -11.65
CA VAL A 206 6.97 14.66 -10.44
C VAL A 206 5.62 15.27 -10.79
N ASP A 207 5.53 16.03 -11.89
CA ASP A 207 4.27 16.65 -12.32
C ASP A 207 3.22 15.59 -12.69
N ALA A 208 3.63 14.48 -13.30
CA ALA A 208 2.76 13.36 -13.62
C ALA A 208 2.19 12.70 -12.36
N CYS A 209 3.03 12.46 -11.35
CA CYS A 209 2.61 11.92 -10.07
C CYS A 209 1.71 12.89 -9.29
N GLN A 210 1.98 14.21 -9.33
CA GLN A 210 1.10 15.20 -8.71
C GLN A 210 -0.30 15.18 -9.33
N ARG A 211 -0.41 15.10 -10.67
CA ARG A 211 -1.70 14.95 -11.36
C ARG A 211 -2.43 13.68 -10.95
N TRP A 212 -1.71 12.57 -10.81
CA TRP A 212 -2.28 11.31 -10.33
C TRP A 212 -2.84 11.45 -8.91
N LEU A 213 -2.06 12.02 -7.99
CA LEU A 213 -2.48 12.27 -6.60
C LEU A 213 -3.67 13.24 -6.53
N ASP A 214 -3.71 14.24 -7.41
CA ASP A 214 -4.81 15.20 -7.46
C ASP A 214 -6.12 14.59 -7.95
N ALA A 215 -6.06 13.52 -8.74
CA ALA A 215 -7.23 12.81 -9.23
C ALA A 215 -7.84 11.85 -8.20
N ILE A 216 -7.10 11.44 -7.16
CA ILE A 216 -7.63 10.57 -6.09
C ILE A 216 -8.53 11.35 -5.14
N HIS A 217 -9.67 10.75 -4.76
CA HIS A 217 -10.59 11.33 -3.79
C HIS A 217 -9.98 11.35 -2.38
N PRO A 218 -9.79 12.51 -1.73
CA PRO A 218 -9.03 12.57 -0.47
C PRO A 218 -9.57 11.74 0.70
N GLN A 219 -10.88 11.51 0.74
CA GLN A 219 -11.53 10.84 1.86
C GLN A 219 -11.38 9.32 1.83
N VAL A 220 -10.86 8.75 0.73
CA VAL A 220 -10.75 7.30 0.55
C VAL A 220 -9.40 6.72 0.93
N VAL A 221 -8.38 7.58 1.11
CA VAL A 221 -7.01 7.16 1.40
C VAL A 221 -6.87 6.82 2.88
N ALA A 222 -6.56 5.57 3.19
CA ALA A 222 -6.39 5.06 4.54
C ALA A 222 -4.93 5.02 5.00
N GLU A 223 -3.99 4.95 4.05
CA GLU A 223 -2.56 4.80 4.32
C GLU A 223 -1.75 5.30 3.12
N ILE A 224 -0.53 5.78 3.39
CA ILE A 224 0.44 6.20 2.38
C ILE A 224 1.73 5.42 2.60
N HIS A 225 2.30 4.87 1.53
CA HIS A 225 3.64 4.29 1.58
C HIS A 225 4.65 5.22 0.91
N VAL A 226 5.85 5.26 1.51
CA VAL A 226 7.04 5.89 0.95
C VAL A 226 8.20 4.92 1.06
N ALA A 227 8.94 4.79 -0.03
CA ALA A 227 10.06 3.87 -0.14
C ALA A 227 11.15 4.44 -1.07
N GLY A 228 12.28 3.73 -1.13
CA GLY A 228 13.27 3.88 -2.19
C GLY A 228 13.05 2.90 -3.34
N HIS A 229 13.78 3.09 -4.43
CA HIS A 229 13.77 2.22 -5.61
C HIS A 229 15.18 2.13 -6.20
N VAL A 230 15.35 1.31 -7.24
CA VAL A 230 16.59 1.17 -7.99
C VAL A 230 16.41 1.54 -9.45
N ASP A 231 17.32 2.36 -9.97
CA ASP A 231 17.43 2.67 -11.40
C ASP A 231 18.47 1.74 -12.04
N CYS A 232 18.01 0.86 -12.94
CA CYS A 232 18.85 -0.07 -13.68
C CYS A 232 19.31 0.49 -15.04
N GLY A 233 18.95 1.73 -15.37
CA GLY A 233 19.31 2.43 -16.60
C GLY A 233 18.27 2.29 -17.72
N ASP A 234 17.86 1.06 -18.04
CA ASP A 234 16.80 0.78 -19.04
C ASP A 234 15.43 0.55 -18.41
N ILE A 235 15.39 0.35 -17.09
CA ILE A 235 14.19 0.20 -16.28
C ILE A 235 14.47 0.71 -14.87
N VAL A 236 13.45 1.27 -14.23
CA VAL A 236 13.44 1.56 -12.80
C VAL A 236 12.58 0.51 -12.11
N ILE A 237 13.12 -0.13 -11.08
CA ILE A 237 12.48 -1.22 -10.35
C ILE A 237 12.16 -0.74 -8.94
N ASP A 238 10.92 -0.99 -8.55
CA ASP A 238 10.42 -0.81 -7.20
C ASP A 238 10.91 -1.95 -6.30
N ASP A 239 12.13 -1.83 -5.77
CA ASP A 239 12.76 -2.86 -4.95
C ASP A 239 12.66 -2.58 -3.44
N HIS A 240 12.12 -1.43 -3.07
CA HIS A 240 12.08 -0.92 -1.69
C HIS A 240 13.42 -1.12 -0.96
N GLY A 241 14.53 -0.88 -1.67
CA GLY A 241 15.86 -1.31 -1.25
C GLY A 241 16.74 -0.20 -0.68
N SER A 242 16.26 1.04 -0.67
CA SER A 242 17.07 2.22 -0.40
C SER A 242 16.31 3.30 0.36
N ARG A 243 17.02 4.36 0.77
CA ARG A 243 16.41 5.51 1.42
C ARG A 243 15.46 6.22 0.45
N VAL A 244 14.38 6.77 0.99
CA VAL A 244 13.42 7.58 0.24
C VAL A 244 14.13 8.82 -0.31
N MET A 245 14.02 9.04 -1.62
CA MET A 245 14.66 10.17 -2.28
C MET A 245 13.82 11.46 -2.21
N GLU A 246 14.44 12.62 -2.41
CA GLU A 246 13.75 13.91 -2.31
C GLU A 246 12.54 14.06 -3.26
N ALA A 247 12.59 13.46 -4.45
CA ALA A 247 11.45 13.49 -5.37
C ALA A 247 10.21 12.82 -4.75
N VAL A 248 10.38 11.65 -4.13
CA VAL A 248 9.32 10.93 -3.41
C VAL A 248 8.89 11.72 -2.17
N TRP A 249 9.82 12.34 -1.43
CA TRP A 249 9.46 13.22 -0.31
C TRP A 249 8.64 14.45 -0.74
N SER A 250 8.94 15.01 -1.90
CA SER A 250 8.16 16.11 -2.49
C SER A 250 6.74 15.67 -2.82
N LEU A 251 6.60 14.49 -3.42
CA LEU A 251 5.29 13.89 -3.71
C LEU A 251 4.53 13.50 -2.45
N TYR A 252 5.21 13.02 -1.41
CA TYR A 252 4.61 12.75 -0.10
C TYR A 252 4.04 14.02 0.54
N ARG A 253 4.78 15.15 0.50
CA ARG A 253 4.26 16.44 0.97
C ARG A 253 3.01 16.87 0.17
N HIS A 254 3.00 16.64 -1.14
CA HIS A 254 1.83 16.90 -1.98
C HIS A 254 0.65 15.99 -1.62
N ALA A 255 0.89 14.69 -1.41
CA ALA A 255 -0.14 13.75 -0.97
C ALA A 255 -0.76 14.18 0.36
N LEU A 256 0.04 14.59 1.34
CA LEU A 256 -0.45 15.07 2.63
C LEU A 256 -1.24 16.40 2.53
N SER A 257 -0.86 17.31 1.64
CA SER A 257 -1.63 18.54 1.44
C SER A 257 -3.01 18.26 0.84
N ARG A 258 -3.14 17.19 0.05
CA ARG A 258 -4.40 16.73 -0.54
C ARG A 258 -5.25 15.90 0.42
N PHE A 259 -4.64 14.92 1.10
CA PHE A 259 -5.35 13.90 1.87
C PHE A 259 -5.46 14.26 3.37
N GLY A 260 -4.55 15.09 3.87
CA GLY A 260 -4.41 15.43 5.27
C GLY A 260 -3.49 14.45 6.02
N ALA A 261 -3.64 14.39 7.35
CA ALA A 261 -2.82 13.56 8.23
C ALA A 261 -3.15 12.05 8.14
N VAL A 262 -2.88 11.44 6.98
CA VAL A 262 -3.08 10.01 6.71
C VAL A 262 -1.91 9.19 7.28
N PRO A 263 -2.14 8.03 7.92
CA PRO A 263 -1.09 7.11 8.34
C PRO A 263 -0.05 6.88 7.24
N THR A 264 1.23 6.92 7.59
CA THR A 264 2.34 6.75 6.65
C THR A 264 3.27 5.64 7.07
N LEU A 265 3.55 4.72 6.16
CA LEU A 265 4.57 3.69 6.34
C LEU A 265 5.85 4.10 5.59
N VAL A 266 6.99 4.00 6.28
CA VAL A 266 8.28 3.90 5.58
C VAL A 266 8.51 2.42 5.27
N GLU A 267 8.44 2.08 3.99
CA GLU A 267 8.58 0.71 3.51
C GLU A 267 10.02 0.38 3.09
N TRP A 268 10.44 -0.86 3.38
CA TRP A 268 11.76 -1.37 3.04
C TRP A 268 11.76 -2.91 2.98
N ASP A 269 12.05 -3.49 1.82
CA ASP A 269 11.94 -4.95 1.57
C ASP A 269 13.24 -5.64 1.20
N THR A 270 14.06 -4.99 0.37
CA THR A 270 15.35 -5.53 -0.03
C THR A 270 16.48 -4.76 0.67
N HIS A 271 17.67 -5.37 0.81
CA HIS A 271 18.82 -4.71 1.44
C HIS A 271 18.49 -4.06 2.81
N VAL A 272 17.62 -4.71 3.59
CA VAL A 272 17.05 -4.19 4.84
C VAL A 272 18.15 -3.61 5.75
N PRO A 273 18.11 -2.31 6.10
CA PRO A 273 19.20 -1.63 6.79
C PRO A 273 19.11 -1.89 8.30
N ALA A 274 20.05 -1.33 9.07
CA ALA A 274 19.91 -1.32 10.53
C ALA A 274 18.63 -0.56 10.95
N LEU A 275 18.02 -0.97 12.07
CA LEU A 275 16.78 -0.36 12.57
C LEU A 275 16.89 1.17 12.73
N ASP A 276 18.05 1.67 13.17
CA ASP A 276 18.29 3.10 13.32
C ASP A 276 18.14 3.90 12.02
N VAL A 277 18.38 3.27 10.87
CA VAL A 277 18.15 3.91 9.56
C VAL A 277 16.66 4.10 9.32
N LEU A 278 15.83 3.08 9.61
CA LEU A 278 14.37 3.19 9.49
C LEU A 278 13.81 4.23 10.46
N LEU A 279 14.28 4.26 11.71
CA LEU A 279 13.86 5.26 12.70
C LEU A 279 14.24 6.70 12.29
N GLN A 280 15.36 6.86 11.57
CA GLN A 280 15.71 8.16 10.97
C GLN A 280 14.74 8.53 9.85
N GLU A 281 14.39 7.61 8.95
CA GLU A 281 13.40 7.87 7.89
C GLU A 281 12.01 8.20 8.46
N VAL A 282 11.58 7.57 9.56
CA VAL A 282 10.37 7.96 10.31
C VAL A 282 10.45 9.41 10.78
N THR A 283 11.60 9.82 11.32
CA THR A 283 11.83 11.20 11.76
C THR A 283 11.76 12.18 10.58
N THR A 284 12.30 11.79 9.42
CA THR A 284 12.22 12.56 8.17
C THR A 284 10.77 12.69 7.69
N ALA A 285 10.01 11.59 7.68
CA ALA A 285 8.59 11.58 7.32
C ALA A 285 7.76 12.52 8.21
N LEU A 286 8.00 12.50 9.53
CA LEU A 286 7.35 13.42 10.48
C LEU A 286 7.70 14.89 10.22
N SER A 287 8.95 15.18 9.86
CA SER A 287 9.39 16.53 9.49
C SER A 287 8.68 17.04 8.24
N HIS A 288 8.61 16.23 7.19
CA HIS A 288 7.88 16.56 5.97
C HIS A 288 6.38 16.70 6.20
N ALA A 289 5.80 15.84 7.04
CA ALA A 289 4.39 15.93 7.38
C ALA A 289 4.05 17.23 8.10
N LYS A 290 4.89 17.64 9.06
CA LYS A 290 4.74 18.92 9.75
C LYS A 290 4.78 20.10 8.77
N GLN A 291 5.71 20.07 7.81
CA GLN A 291 5.83 21.13 6.80
C GLN A 291 4.60 21.19 5.89
N ALA A 292 4.14 20.04 5.37
CA ALA A 292 3.02 19.96 4.46
C ALA A 292 1.69 20.39 5.12
N LEU A 293 1.43 19.90 6.34
CA LEU A 293 0.16 20.18 7.04
C LEU A 293 0.09 21.59 7.63
N ALA A 294 1.23 22.23 7.91
CA ALA A 294 1.27 23.63 8.32
C ALA A 294 1.05 24.61 7.15
N ALA A 295 1.33 24.19 5.93
CA ALA A 295 1.18 25.00 4.72
C ALA A 295 -0.22 24.89 4.08
N ALA A 296 -1.05 23.94 4.54
CA ALA A 296 -2.41 23.79 4.06
C ALA A 296 -3.26 25.00 4.51
N PRO A 297 -3.91 25.74 3.59
CA PRO A 297 -4.81 26.82 3.99
C PRO A 297 -5.94 26.24 4.86
N GLU A 298 -6.32 26.97 5.92
CA GLU A 298 -7.51 26.63 6.72
C GLU A 298 -8.69 26.45 5.76
N ALA A 299 -9.29 25.26 5.74
CA ALA A 299 -10.45 25.00 4.91
C ALA A 299 -11.53 26.04 5.27
N GLU A 300 -11.83 26.93 4.34
CA GLU A 300 -12.87 27.95 4.49
C GLU A 300 -14.14 27.27 4.98
N GLY A 301 -14.58 27.65 6.19
CA GLY A 301 -15.82 27.18 6.76
C GLY A 301 -16.96 27.50 5.81
N LEU A 302 -17.72 26.48 5.41
CA LEU A 302 -19.00 26.68 4.73
C LEU A 302 -19.87 27.61 5.58
N PRO A 303 -20.40 28.72 5.03
CA PRO A 303 -21.35 29.54 5.74
C PRO A 303 -22.63 28.75 6.01
N ALA A 304 -23.21 29.02 7.19
CA ALA A 304 -24.40 28.37 7.75
C ALA A 304 -25.66 28.49 6.88
#